data_AF-A0A7C5FXP4-F1
#
_entry.id   AF-A0A7C5FXP4-F1
#
_cell.length_a   1.000
_cell.length_b   1.000
_cell.length_c   1.000
_cell.angle_alpha   90.00
_cell.angle_beta   90.00
_cell.angle_gamma   90.00
#
_symmetry.space_group_name_H-M   'P 1'
#
loop_
_entity.id
_entity.type
_entity.pdbx_description
1 polymer ?
#
loop_
_entity_poly.entity_id
_entity_poly.type
_entity_poly.pdbx_seq_one_letter_code
_entity_poly.pdbx_strand_id
1 'polypeptide(L)'
;MPILGLAIALTFILLGTYSNTYAATTTPGTIAYQARLLNSSNVPLTGSYSVRFSLWSDADFSVGVDVDGAGAIVIAAPGYAGWQETQTVTTDTYGLFDVAVGSVTPLPNFTNGTHDFLQVEVKPAASPAT
;
A
#
# COMPACT_ATOMS: atom_id res chain seq x y z
N MET A 1 -71.58 -44.09 17.46
CA MET A 1 -71.83 -42.73 17.99
C MET A 1 -70.49 -41.99 18.04
N PRO A 2 -70.45 -40.70 17.66
CA PRO A 2 -69.34 -40.08 16.92
C PRO A 2 -68.41 -39.26 17.83
N ILE A 3 -67.14 -39.08 17.46
CA ILE A 3 -66.43 -37.82 17.72
C ILE A 3 -65.66 -37.41 16.46
N LEU A 4 -66.19 -36.33 15.88
CA LEU A 4 -65.64 -35.47 14.85
C LEU A 4 -64.31 -34.87 15.33
N GLY A 5 -63.20 -35.21 14.67
CA GLY A 5 -61.86 -34.75 15.03
C GLY A 5 -61.22 -33.88 13.96
N LEU A 6 -61.59 -32.60 13.99
CA LEU A 6 -60.91 -31.40 13.49
C LEU A 6 -59.62 -31.58 12.65
N ALA A 7 -59.66 -31.11 11.40
CA ALA A 7 -58.47 -30.89 10.57
C ALA A 7 -57.62 -29.75 11.15
N ILE A 8 -56.32 -30.00 11.36
CA ILE A 8 -55.33 -28.93 11.59
C ILE A 8 -54.24 -29.10 10.52
N ALA A 9 -54.32 -28.29 9.48
CA ALA A 9 -53.23 -28.10 8.54
C ALA A 9 -52.13 -27.29 9.24
N LEU A 10 -51.01 -27.94 9.57
CA LEU A 10 -49.84 -27.26 10.12
C LEU A 10 -48.97 -26.75 8.97
N THR A 11 -49.25 -25.53 8.50
CA THR A 11 -48.39 -24.85 7.53
C THR A 11 -47.15 -24.33 8.24
N PHE A 12 -46.00 -25.00 8.05
CA PHE A 12 -44.70 -24.49 8.50
C PHE A 12 -44.27 -23.33 7.61
N ILE A 13 -44.38 -22.09 8.10
CA ILE A 13 -43.77 -20.93 7.44
C ILE A 13 -42.27 -20.93 7.78
N LEU A 14 -41.45 -21.36 6.84
CA LEU A 14 -39.99 -21.27 6.92
C LEU A 14 -39.59 -19.80 6.68
N LEU A 15 -39.49 -19.00 7.74
CA LEU A 15 -38.85 -17.68 7.66
C LEU A 15 -37.33 -17.86 7.56
N GLY A 16 -36.83 -17.99 6.33
CA GLY A 16 -35.40 -17.94 6.06
C GLY A 16 -34.86 -16.55 6.41
N THR A 17 -34.03 -16.46 7.45
CA THR A 17 -33.23 -15.26 7.71
C THR A 17 -32.11 -15.22 6.67
N TYR A 18 -32.28 -14.40 5.63
CA TYR A 18 -31.19 -14.08 4.72
C TYR A 18 -30.16 -13.23 5.49
N SER A 19 -29.07 -13.86 5.94
CA SER A 19 -27.90 -13.11 6.38
C SER A 19 -27.28 -12.45 5.15
N ASN A 20 -27.58 -11.17 4.93
CA ASN A 20 -26.83 -10.35 3.98
C ASN A 20 -25.42 -10.19 4.54
N THR A 21 -24.48 -10.96 4.01
CA THR A 21 -23.04 -10.74 4.25
C THR A 21 -22.62 -9.57 3.38
N TYR A 22 -22.48 -8.39 3.98
CA TYR A 22 -21.86 -7.26 3.32
C TYR A 22 -20.35 -7.48 3.36
N ALA A 23 -19.77 -7.86 2.21
CA ALA A 23 -18.33 -7.75 2.04
C ALA A 23 -18.00 -6.25 2.00
N ALA A 24 -17.35 -5.73 3.04
CA ALA A 24 -16.78 -4.40 2.99
C ALA A 24 -15.62 -4.43 2.00
N THR A 25 -15.83 -3.88 0.80
CA THR A 25 -14.74 -3.63 -0.13
C THR A 25 -14.06 -2.34 0.32
N THR A 26 -12.98 -2.46 1.10
CA THR A 26 -12.10 -1.30 1.32
C THR A 26 -11.30 -1.12 0.03
N THR A 27 -11.58 -0.06 -0.74
CA THR A 27 -10.64 0.38 -1.78
C THR A 27 -9.28 0.58 -1.10
N PRO A 28 -8.19 -0.05 -1.59
CA PRO A 28 -6.88 0.21 -1.03
C PRO A 28 -6.63 1.71 -1.00
N GLY A 29 -6.35 2.25 0.19
CA GLY A 29 -6.07 3.67 0.34
C GLY A 29 -4.82 4.03 -0.45
N THR A 30 -4.81 5.21 -1.06
CA THR A 30 -3.60 5.80 -1.64
C THR A 30 -3.21 7.04 -0.87
N ILE A 31 -1.91 7.30 -0.78
CA ILE A 31 -1.38 8.55 -0.21
C ILE A 31 -0.92 9.43 -1.38
N ALA A 32 -1.45 10.66 -1.47
CA ALA A 32 -0.93 11.64 -2.41
C ALA A 32 0.44 12.12 -1.95
N TYR A 33 1.46 11.98 -2.81
CA TYR A 33 2.82 12.42 -2.55
C TYR A 33 3.24 13.42 -3.61
N GLN A 34 3.77 14.57 -3.19
CA GLN A 34 4.31 15.60 -4.06
C GLN A 34 5.71 15.97 -3.61
N ALA A 35 6.63 16.14 -4.55
CA ALA A 35 7.99 16.52 -4.23
C ALA A 35 8.62 17.36 -5.34
N ARG A 36 9.73 18.02 -4.97
CA ARG A 36 10.58 18.79 -5.87
C ARG A 36 11.99 18.24 -5.84
N LEU A 37 12.48 17.74 -6.96
CA LEU A 37 13.81 17.16 -7.08
C LEU A 37 14.84 18.22 -7.49
N LEU A 38 15.87 18.38 -6.66
CA LEU A 38 16.97 19.32 -6.86
C LEU A 38 18.30 18.59 -6.83
N ASN A 39 19.29 19.11 -7.55
CA ASN A 39 20.67 18.69 -7.36
C ASN A 39 21.32 19.37 -6.12
N SER A 40 22.57 19.03 -5.82
CA SER A 40 23.32 19.61 -4.68
C SER A 40 23.56 21.13 -4.79
N SER A 41 23.36 21.71 -5.97
CA SER A 41 23.43 23.15 -6.23
C SER A 41 22.05 23.83 -6.21
N ASN A 42 21.01 23.15 -5.73
CA ASN A 42 19.61 23.61 -5.69
C ASN A 42 18.98 23.90 -7.07
N VAL A 43 19.54 23.32 -8.14
CA VAL A 43 18.97 23.44 -9.49
C VAL A 43 17.92 22.33 -9.70
N PRO A 44 16.73 22.67 -10.23
CA PRO A 44 15.73 21.68 -10.64
C PRO A 44 16.29 20.59 -11.52
N LEU A 45 16.00 19.35 -11.16
CA LEU A 45 16.30 18.18 -11.97
C LEU A 45 15.08 17.84 -12.84
N THR A 46 15.25 17.87 -14.16
CA THR A 46 14.21 17.55 -15.15
C THR A 46 14.46 16.18 -15.78
N GLY A 47 13.41 15.44 -16.06
CA GLY A 47 13.50 14.13 -16.73
C GLY A 47 12.85 12.99 -15.96
N SER A 48 13.15 11.76 -16.35
CA SER A 48 12.54 10.55 -15.79
C SER A 48 13.38 9.96 -14.65
N TYR A 49 12.72 9.64 -13.54
CA TYR A 49 13.32 9.09 -12.32
C TYR A 49 12.53 7.89 -11.82
N SER A 50 13.22 6.96 -11.16
CA SER A 50 12.60 5.88 -10.40
C SER A 50 12.50 6.31 -8.94
N VAL A 51 11.29 6.26 -8.38
CA VAL A 51 11.00 6.58 -6.98
C VAL A 51 10.52 5.31 -6.29
N ARG A 52 11.27 4.84 -5.29
CA ARG A 52 10.90 3.70 -4.46
C ARG A 52 10.39 4.19 -3.12
N PHE A 53 9.19 3.75 -2.76
CA PHE A 53 8.57 3.90 -1.46
C PHE A 53 8.72 2.59 -0.69
N SER A 54 9.00 2.64 0.60
CA SER A 54 9.01 1.46 1.47
C SER A 54 8.65 1.80 2.90
N LEU A 55 8.09 0.84 3.63
CA LEU A 55 7.65 1.01 5.00
C LEU A 55 8.61 0.34 5.97
N TRP A 56 8.81 1.01 7.11
CA TRP A 56 9.77 0.59 8.14
C TRP A 56 9.20 0.80 9.55
N SER A 57 9.63 -0.02 10.51
CA SER A 57 9.29 0.13 11.93
C SER A 57 10.23 1.06 12.69
N ASP A 58 11.37 1.42 12.09
CA ASP A 58 12.33 2.37 12.63
C ASP A 58 12.89 3.28 11.53
N ALA A 59 13.60 4.32 11.94
CA ALA A 59 14.15 5.34 11.06
C ALA A 59 15.66 5.16 10.83
N ASP A 60 16.28 4.12 11.38
CA ASP A 60 17.70 3.88 11.15
C ASP A 60 17.88 3.48 9.68
N PHE A 61 18.93 3.98 9.05
CA PHE A 61 19.25 3.64 7.67
C PHE A 61 20.74 3.37 7.53
N SER A 62 21.05 2.17 7.09
CA SER A 62 22.41 1.68 6.93
C SER A 62 22.57 0.88 5.64
N VAL A 63 23.48 1.35 4.79
CA VAL A 63 23.88 0.62 3.58
C VAL A 63 24.64 -0.65 3.98
N GLY A 64 24.26 -1.78 3.38
CA GLY A 64 24.76 -3.11 3.72
C GLY A 64 23.91 -3.83 4.78
N VAL A 65 22.96 -3.13 5.42
CA VAL A 65 21.97 -3.71 6.32
C VAL A 65 20.57 -3.62 5.69
N ASP A 66 20.13 -2.42 5.33
CA ASP A 66 18.77 -2.15 4.84
C ASP A 66 18.68 -2.21 3.32
N VAL A 67 19.78 -1.84 2.66
CA VAL A 67 19.95 -1.96 1.21
C VAL A 67 21.26 -2.65 0.89
N ASP A 68 21.27 -3.48 -0.15
CA ASP A 68 22.47 -4.17 -0.61
C ASP A 68 23.39 -3.27 -1.45
N GLY A 69 24.52 -3.82 -1.92
CA GLY A 69 25.48 -3.08 -2.76
C GLY A 69 24.93 -2.66 -4.14
N ALA A 70 23.81 -3.24 -4.58
CA ALA A 70 23.07 -2.82 -5.78
C ALA A 70 21.96 -1.82 -5.45
N GLY A 71 21.73 -1.54 -4.16
CA GLY A 71 20.68 -0.66 -3.65
C GLY A 71 19.30 -1.30 -3.65
N ALA A 72 19.19 -2.63 -3.71
CA ALA A 72 17.94 -3.35 -3.49
C ALA A 72 17.63 -3.42 -1.98
N ILE A 73 16.36 -3.44 -1.59
CA ILE A 73 16.00 -3.61 -0.18
C ILE A 73 16.38 -5.02 0.26
N VAL A 74 17.08 -5.12 1.40
CA VAL A 74 17.32 -6.41 2.05
C VAL A 74 16.04 -6.80 2.77
N ILE A 75 15.27 -7.74 2.21
CA ILE A 75 13.96 -8.14 2.77
C ILE A 75 14.02 -8.73 4.19
N ALA A 76 15.21 -9.11 4.65
CA ALA A 76 15.49 -9.60 5.99
C ALA A 76 16.10 -8.52 6.90
N ALA A 77 16.18 -7.27 6.44
CA ALA A 77 16.68 -6.16 7.23
C ALA A 77 15.85 -6.01 8.51
N PRO A 78 16.50 -5.76 9.66
CA PRO A 78 15.80 -5.27 10.83
C PRO A 78 14.98 -4.03 10.43
N GLY A 79 13.72 -4.00 10.85
CA GLY A 79 12.88 -2.82 10.61
C GLY A 79 12.10 -2.79 9.30
N TYR A 80 12.45 -3.60 8.28
CA TYR A 80 11.67 -3.62 7.04
C TYR A 80 10.25 -4.16 7.29
N ALA A 81 9.24 -3.36 6.96
CA ALA A 81 7.85 -3.67 7.26
C ALA A 81 7.16 -4.54 6.18
N GLY A 82 7.93 -5.12 5.25
CA GLY A 82 7.39 -6.05 4.25
C GLY A 82 6.63 -5.39 3.09
N TRP A 83 6.78 -4.08 2.89
CA TRP A 83 6.12 -3.37 1.79
C TRP A 83 7.08 -2.43 1.06
N GLN A 84 7.04 -2.50 -0.27
CA GLN A 84 7.69 -1.53 -1.16
C GLN A 84 6.86 -1.30 -2.43
N GLU A 85 7.06 -0.15 -3.04
CA GLU A 85 6.48 0.22 -4.33
C GLU A 85 7.47 1.06 -5.12
N THR A 86 7.65 0.76 -6.40
CA THR A 86 8.50 1.56 -7.29
C THR A 86 7.65 2.16 -8.41
N GLN A 87 7.76 3.48 -8.59
CA GLN A 87 7.10 4.21 -9.67
C GLN A 87 8.12 4.98 -10.51
N THR A 88 7.88 5.04 -11.83
CA THR A 88 8.63 5.95 -12.70
C THR A 88 7.88 7.27 -12.78
N VAL A 89 8.55 8.37 -12.45
CA VAL A 89 8.01 9.73 -12.48
C VAL A 89 8.76 10.57 -13.50
N THR A 90 8.11 11.59 -14.05
CA THR A 90 8.76 12.59 -14.89
C THR A 90 8.58 13.95 -14.23
N THR A 91 9.69 14.63 -13.95
CA THR A 91 9.66 15.95 -13.33
C THR A 91 9.43 17.06 -14.35
N ASP A 92 8.72 18.11 -13.94
CA ASP A 92 8.53 19.32 -14.77
C ASP A 92 9.78 20.23 -14.77
N THR A 93 9.68 21.39 -15.43
CA THR A 93 10.75 22.41 -15.49
C THR A 93 11.19 22.94 -14.12
N TYR A 94 10.35 22.83 -13.10
CA TYR A 94 10.64 23.22 -11.71
C TYR A 94 11.15 22.06 -10.85
N GLY A 95 11.25 20.86 -11.42
CA GLY A 95 11.65 19.63 -10.74
C GLY A 95 10.51 18.98 -9.97
N LEU A 96 9.25 19.41 -10.18
CA LEU A 96 8.09 18.92 -9.46
C LEU A 96 7.58 17.61 -10.06
N PHE A 97 7.12 16.72 -9.20
CA PHE A 97 6.34 15.54 -9.57
C PHE A 97 5.33 15.20 -8.47
N ASP A 98 4.28 14.48 -8.86
CA ASP A 98 3.28 13.92 -7.95
C ASP A 98 2.96 12.47 -8.31
N VAL A 99 2.62 11.69 -7.29
CA VAL A 99 2.20 10.29 -7.43
C VAL A 99 1.15 9.93 -6.37
N ALA A 100 0.36 8.90 -6.68
CA ALA A 100 -0.47 8.21 -5.72
C ALA A 100 0.29 6.97 -5.20
N VAL A 101 0.86 7.06 -4.01
CA VAL A 101 1.50 5.93 -3.31
C VAL A 101 0.42 4.92 -2.94
N GLY A 102 0.64 3.65 -3.21
CA GLY A 102 -0.33 2.57 -3.08
C GLY A 102 -1.04 2.21 -4.38
N SER A 103 -0.76 2.89 -5.50
CA SER A 103 -1.46 2.68 -6.78
C SER A 103 -0.87 1.55 -7.63
N VAL A 104 0.42 1.23 -7.47
CA VAL A 104 1.08 0.08 -8.12
C VAL A 104 1.06 -1.14 -7.18
N THR A 105 1.47 -0.95 -5.92
CA THR A 105 1.40 -1.97 -4.87
C THR A 105 0.45 -1.46 -3.78
N PRO A 106 -0.72 -2.09 -3.56
CA PRO A 106 -1.67 -1.66 -2.52
C PRO A 106 -1.00 -1.49 -1.15
N LEU A 107 -1.30 -0.38 -0.47
CA LEU A 107 -0.80 -0.14 0.89
C LEU A 107 -1.37 -1.19 1.86
N PRO A 108 -0.58 -1.67 2.83
CA PRO A 108 -1.09 -2.52 3.90
C PRO A 108 -1.94 -1.71 4.87
N ASN A 109 -2.66 -2.40 5.76
CA ASN A 109 -3.24 -1.73 6.91
C ASN A 109 -2.13 -1.33 7.88
N PHE A 110 -2.00 -0.03 8.14
CA PHE A 110 -0.97 0.46 9.06
C PHE A 110 -1.23 0.00 10.48
N THR A 111 -0.16 -0.52 11.07
CA THR A 111 -0.10 -0.99 12.45
C THR A 111 1.05 -0.26 13.14
N ASN A 112 0.74 0.41 14.25
CA ASN A 112 1.72 1.14 15.07
C ASN A 112 2.81 0.18 15.58
N GLY A 113 4.07 0.60 15.49
CA GLY A 113 5.24 -0.21 15.83
C GLY A 113 5.69 -1.14 14.70
N THR A 114 5.02 -1.11 13.55
CA THR A 114 5.41 -1.87 12.34
C THR A 114 5.53 -0.97 11.12
N HIS A 115 4.63 0.00 10.96
CA HIS A 115 4.59 0.88 9.79
C HIS A 115 4.72 2.36 10.22
N ASP A 116 5.78 2.66 10.96
CA ASP A 116 5.96 3.97 11.59
C ASP A 116 6.69 4.97 10.67
N PHE A 117 7.45 4.47 9.70
CA PHE A 117 8.27 5.28 8.81
C PHE A 117 8.04 4.92 7.34
N LEU A 118 8.05 5.96 6.50
CA LEU A 118 8.03 5.85 5.04
C LEU A 118 9.38 6.32 4.52
N GLN A 119 10.12 5.43 3.88
CA GLN A 119 11.33 5.77 3.14
C GLN A 119 10.97 6.11 1.70
N VAL A 120 11.60 7.16 1.17
CA VAL A 120 11.52 7.56 -0.24
C VAL A 120 12.92 7.60 -0.81
N GLU A 121 13.19 6.75 -1.78
CA GLU A 121 14.46 6.69 -2.51
C GLU A 121 14.25 7.12 -3.96
N VAL A 122 15.13 7.99 -4.48
CA VAL A 122 15.07 8.47 -5.87
C VAL A 122 16.36 8.08 -6.60
N LYS A 123 16.21 7.45 -7.77
CA LYS A 123 17.31 7.05 -8.65
C LYS A 123 17.04 7.51 -10.10
N PRO A 124 18.08 7.69 -10.93
CA PRO A 124 17.89 7.82 -12.38
C PRO A 124 17.06 6.64 -12.93
N ALA A 125 16.20 6.91 -13.91
CA ALA A 125 15.46 5.83 -14.57
C ALA A 125 16.43 4.75 -15.08
N ALA A 126 16.14 3.47 -14.78
CA ALA A 126 16.94 2.27 -15.10
C ALA A 126 18.16 1.93 -14.21
N SER A 127 18.42 2.64 -13.10
CA SER A 127 19.23 2.05 -12.02
C SER A 127 18.43 0.95 -11.31
N PRO A 128 19.02 -0.17 -10.87
CA PRO A 128 18.27 -1.25 -10.21
C PRO A 128 17.49 -0.67 -9.02
N ALA A 129 16.19 -0.67 -9.19
CA ALA A 129 15.18 -0.40 -8.18
C ALA A 129 14.39 -1.69 -7.94
N THR A 130 15.11 -2.81 -7.93
CA THR A 130 14.61 -4.12 -7.53
C THR A 130 14.30 -4.12 -6.03
#